data_AF-A0A2H0NDQ2-F1
#
_entry.id   AF-A0A2H0NDQ2-F1
#
_cell.length_a   1.000
_cell.length_b   1.000
_cell.length_c   1.000
_cell.angle_alpha   90.00
_cell.angle_beta   90.00
_cell.angle_gamma   90.00
#
_symmetry.space_group_name_H-M   'P 1'
#
loop_
_entity.id
_entity.type
_entity.pdbx_description
1 polymer ?
#
loop_
_entity_poly.entity_id
_entity_poly.type
_entity_poly.pdbx_seq_one_letter_code
_entity_poly.pdbx_strand_id
1 'polypeptide(L)'
;MKTRLETLESIHDSLLEEKVRLEIAVRNLEDRGDDDVVIQRLTPFNMEGQKTKKELVVEYQERIEKVEHAILTTKKLIEEEHDQTRQPKKEPAGTKKE
;
A
#
# COMPACT_ATOMS: atom_id res chain seq x y z
N MET A 1 19.81 3.61 -12.04
CA MET A 1 19.15 4.12 -10.82
C MET A 1 17.72 4.45 -11.20
N LYS A 2 16.73 4.01 -10.41
CA LYS A 2 15.33 4.43 -10.63
C LYS A 2 15.17 5.90 -10.23
N THR A 3 14.34 6.64 -10.95
CA THR A 3 13.94 7.98 -10.53
C THR A 3 12.99 7.90 -9.33
N ARG A 4 12.79 9.02 -8.62
CA ARG A 4 11.83 9.10 -7.52
C ARG A 4 10.41 8.76 -8.00
N LEU A 5 10.02 9.27 -9.18
CA LEU A 5 8.73 9.01 -9.80
C LEU A 5 8.52 7.51 -10.10
N GLU A 6 9.47 6.87 -10.79
CA GLU A 6 9.41 5.42 -11.09
C GLU A 6 9.34 4.57 -9.81
N THR A 7 9.95 5.06 -8.73
CA THR A 7 9.90 4.38 -7.42
C THR A 7 8.50 4.50 -6.80
N LEU A 8 7.88 5.69 -6.86
CA LEU A 8 6.53 5.91 -6.34
C LEU A 8 5.49 5.13 -7.13
N GLU A 9 5.59 5.10 -8.47
CA GLU A 9 4.72 4.29 -9.33
C GLU A 9 4.85 2.79 -9.00
N SER A 10 6.08 2.30 -8.87
CA SER A 10 6.32 0.91 -8.48
C SER A 10 5.75 0.56 -7.09
N ILE A 11 5.79 1.49 -6.14
CA ILE A 11 5.17 1.31 -4.82
C ILE A 11 3.65 1.28 -4.94
N HIS A 12 3.06 2.22 -5.70
CA HIS A 12 1.62 2.29 -5.92
C HIS A 12 1.07 1.00 -6.55
N ASP A 13 1.73 0.46 -7.57
CA ASP A 13 1.35 -0.79 -8.21
C ASP A 13 1.43 -1.98 -7.23
N SER A 14 2.48 -2.02 -6.41
CA SER A 14 2.64 -3.06 -5.39
C SER A 14 1.52 -3.00 -4.33
N LEU A 15 1.07 -1.79 -3.96
CA LEU A 15 -0.04 -1.61 -3.04
C LEU A 15 -1.39 -2.04 -3.64
N LEU A 16 -1.61 -1.78 -4.93
CA LEU A 16 -2.80 -2.27 -5.64
C LEU A 16 -2.83 -3.80 -5.68
N GLU A 17 -1.70 -4.44 -5.99
CA GLU A 17 -1.60 -5.91 -5.95
C GLU A 17 -1.90 -6.46 -4.56
N GLU A 18 -1.35 -5.85 -3.52
CA GLU A 18 -1.58 -6.28 -2.13
C GLU A 18 -3.05 -6.16 -1.74
N LYS A 19 -3.71 -5.07 -2.11
CA LYS A 19 -5.15 -4.90 -1.88
C LYS A 19 -5.94 -6.05 -2.50
N VAL A 20 -5.68 -6.37 -3.77
CA VAL A 20 -6.36 -7.47 -4.47
C VAL A 20 -6.08 -8.82 -3.80
N ARG A 21 -4.84 -9.08 -3.36
CA ARG A 21 -4.51 -10.31 -2.62
C ARG A 21 -5.29 -10.44 -1.32
N LEU A 22 -5.42 -9.35 -0.56
CA LEU A 22 -6.20 -9.34 0.69
C LEU A 22 -7.70 -9.54 0.42
N GLU A 23 -8.27 -8.89 -0.60
CA GLU A 23 -9.68 -9.09 -0.97
C GLU A 23 -9.98 -10.54 -1.39
N ILE A 24 -9.05 -11.18 -2.11
CA ILE A 24 -9.15 -12.60 -2.46
C ILE A 24 -9.07 -13.46 -1.20
N ALA A 25 -8.17 -13.13 -0.27
CA ALA A 25 -8.02 -13.86 0.98
C ALA A 25 -9.30 -13.78 1.84
N VAL A 26 -9.93 -12.60 1.94
CA VAL A 26 -11.21 -12.42 2.64
C VAL A 26 -12.31 -13.26 1.98
N ARG A 27 -12.48 -13.19 0.65
CA ARG A 27 -13.48 -14.01 -0.07
C ARG A 27 -13.29 -15.51 0.13
N ASN A 28 -12.04 -15.98 0.05
CA ASN A 28 -11.72 -17.40 0.28
C ASN A 28 -12.01 -17.84 1.73
N LEU A 29 -11.95 -16.93 2.69
CA LEU A 29 -12.30 -17.19 4.07
C LEU A 29 -13.82 -17.17 4.28
N GLU A 30 -14.56 -16.30 3.59
CA GLU A 30 -16.03 -16.23 3.67
C GLU A 30 -16.70 -17.55 3.26
N ASP A 31 -16.13 -18.26 2.29
CA ASP A 31 -16.60 -19.58 1.83
C ASP A 31 -16.39 -20.72 2.86
N ARG A 32 -15.70 -20.46 3.98
CA ARG A 32 -15.42 -21.44 5.05
C ARG A 32 -16.40 -21.35 6.21
N GLY A 33 -16.47 -22.40 7.03
CA GLY A 33 -17.22 -22.38 8.28
C GLY A 33 -16.63 -21.37 9.27
N ASP A 34 -17.49 -20.75 10.08
CA ASP A 34 -17.08 -19.72 11.06
C ASP A 34 -16.12 -20.23 12.15
N ASP A 35 -16.24 -21.51 12.49
CA ASP A 35 -15.41 -22.19 13.50
C ASP A 35 -14.17 -22.87 12.89
N ASP A 36 -13.95 -22.72 11.56
CA ASP A 36 -12.78 -23.28 10.91
C ASP A 36 -11.52 -22.52 11.38
N VAL A 37 -10.63 -23.28 12.01
CA VAL A 37 -9.32 -22.78 12.42
C VAL A 37 -8.42 -22.72 11.20
N VAL A 38 -7.85 -21.53 10.94
CA VAL A 38 -6.98 -21.31 9.80
C VAL A 38 -5.55 -21.14 10.29
N ILE A 39 -4.70 -22.06 9.86
CA ILE A 39 -3.26 -21.95 10.11
C ILE A 39 -2.71 -20.96 9.09
N GLN A 40 -2.36 -19.76 9.57
CA GLN A 40 -1.61 -18.82 8.75
C GLN A 40 -0.27 -19.45 8.38
N ARG A 41 0.16 -19.24 7.13
CA ARG A 41 1.48 -19.71 6.70
C ARG A 41 2.52 -18.96 7.52
N LEU A 42 3.22 -19.67 8.40
CA LEU A 42 4.26 -19.11 9.24
C LEU A 42 5.28 -18.40 8.34
N THR A 43 5.44 -17.10 8.56
CA THR A 43 6.52 -16.31 7.98
C THR A 43 7.42 -15.85 9.12
N PRO A 44 8.68 -15.44 8.87
CA PRO A 44 9.56 -14.91 9.90
C PRO A 44 8.97 -13.71 10.68
N PHE A 45 7.92 -13.09 10.13
CA PHE A 45 7.25 -11.92 10.66
C PHE A 45 5.86 -12.22 11.23
N ASN A 46 5.38 -13.46 11.12
CA ASN A 46 4.10 -13.88 11.67
C ASN A 46 4.27 -15.19 12.44
N MET A 47 4.56 -15.04 13.73
CA MET A 47 4.68 -16.10 14.73
C MET A 47 3.38 -16.28 15.52
N GLU A 48 2.34 -15.48 15.25
CA GLU A 48 1.04 -15.64 15.88
C GLU A 48 0.42 -16.95 15.41
N GLY A 49 -0.10 -17.72 16.37
CA GLY A 49 -0.58 -19.06 16.15
C GLY A 49 -1.85 -19.15 15.28
N GLN A 50 -2.56 -20.26 15.45
CA GLN A 50 -3.86 -20.47 14.80
C GLN A 50 -4.83 -19.33 15.11
N LYS A 51 -5.45 -18.75 14.08
CA LYS A 51 -6.55 -17.78 14.21
C LYS A 51 -7.82 -18.39 13.63
N THR A 52 -8.95 -18.01 14.20
CA THR A 52 -10.26 -18.33 13.63
C THR A 52 -10.48 -17.56 12.34
N LYS A 53 -11.42 -18.03 11.49
CA LYS A 53 -11.88 -17.28 10.31
C LYS A 53 -12.23 -15.83 10.66
N LYS A 54 -13.00 -15.61 11.73
CA LYS A 54 -13.48 -14.27 12.12
C LYS A 54 -12.33 -13.32 12.43
N GLU A 55 -11.35 -13.77 13.20
CA GLU A 55 -10.18 -12.96 13.53
C GLU A 55 -9.37 -12.60 12.29
N LEU A 56 -9.20 -13.54 11.36
CA LEU A 56 -8.49 -13.28 10.10
C LEU A 56 -9.22 -12.31 9.18
N VAL A 57 -10.55 -12.45 9.06
CA VAL A 57 -11.35 -11.56 8.21
C VAL A 57 -11.24 -10.13 8.73
N VAL A 58 -11.36 -9.92 10.04
CA VAL A 58 -11.20 -8.59 10.66
C VAL A 58 -9.78 -8.04 10.40
N GLU A 59 -8.74 -8.85 10.64
CA GLU A 59 -7.36 -8.42 10.42
C GLU A 59 -7.10 -8.02 8.95
N TYR A 60 -7.58 -8.81 8.00
CA TYR A 60 -7.43 -8.51 6.58
C TYR A 60 -8.23 -7.28 6.16
N GLN A 61 -9.42 -7.06 6.71
CA GLN A 61 -10.21 -5.84 6.49
C GLN A 61 -9.47 -4.59 6.99
N GLU A 62 -8.96 -4.62 8.22
CA GLU A 62 -8.15 -3.50 8.76
C GLU A 62 -6.90 -3.24 7.90
N ARG A 63 -6.27 -4.29 7.37
CA ARG A 63 -5.11 -4.15 6.49
C ARG A 63 -5.49 -3.57 5.14
N ILE A 64 -6.64 -3.94 4.58
CA ILE A 64 -7.18 -3.36 3.34
C ILE A 64 -7.35 -1.84 3.51
N GLU A 65 -7.96 -1.37 4.61
CA GLU A 65 -8.16 0.06 4.87
C GLU A 65 -6.82 0.83 4.91
N LYS A 66 -5.80 0.26 5.56
CA LYS A 66 -4.44 0.84 5.60
C LYS A 66 -3.81 0.89 4.21
N VAL A 67 -3.96 -0.17 3.41
CA VAL A 67 -3.46 -0.22 2.04
C VAL A 67 -4.18 0.79 1.15
N GLU A 68 -5.50 0.95 1.28
CA GLU A 68 -6.27 1.98 0.56
C GLU A 68 -5.79 3.39 0.87
N HIS A 69 -5.56 3.69 2.15
CA HIS A 69 -4.99 4.98 2.55
C HIS A 69 -3.59 5.21 1.96
N ALA A 70 -2.76 4.17 1.94
CA ALA A 70 -1.42 4.24 1.36
C ALA A 70 -1.46 4.44 -0.18
N ILE A 71 -2.40 3.79 -0.88
CA ILE A 71 -2.63 3.99 -2.32
C ILE A 71 -2.97 5.46 -2.59
N LEU A 72 -3.93 6.03 -1.86
CA LEU A 72 -4.33 7.43 -2.01
C LEU A 72 -3.18 8.39 -1.75
N THR A 73 -2.38 8.12 -0.72
CA THR A 73 -1.21 8.93 -0.39
C THR A 73 -0.14 8.86 -1.48
N THR A 74 0.18 7.65 -1.96
CA THR A 74 1.19 7.45 -3.00
C THR A 74 0.76 8.06 -4.32
N LYS A 75 -0.54 7.98 -4.66
CA LYS A 75 -1.11 8.65 -5.83
C LYS A 75 -0.93 10.16 -5.80
N LYS A 76 -1.20 10.80 -4.65
CA LYS A 76 -0.97 12.25 -4.48
C LYS A 76 0.50 12.61 -4.66
N LEU A 77 1.42 11.81 -4.11
CA LEU A 77 2.86 12.03 -4.27
C LEU A 77 3.32 11.88 -5.73
N ILE A 78 2.73 10.96 -6.50
CA ILE A 78 3.00 10.81 -7.93
C ILE A 78 2.54 12.06 -8.70
N GLU A 79 1.32 12.53 -8.41
CA GLU A 79 0.76 13.76 -9.02
C GLU A 79 1.64 14.99 -8.72
N GLU A 80 2.08 15.16 -7.47
CA GLU A 80 2.99 16.23 -7.06
C GLU A 80 4.34 16.19 -7.80
N GLU A 81 4.92 15.00 -8.00
CA GLU A 81 6.19 14.89 -8.74
C GLU A 81 6.02 15.16 -10.24
N HIS A 82 4.89 14.77 -10.83
CA HIS A 82 4.59 15.13 -12.22
C HIS A 82 4.45 16.65 -12.40
N ASP A 83 3.86 17.35 -11.44
CA ASP A 83 3.71 18.81 -11.50
C ASP A 83 5.06 19.53 -11.29
N GLN A 84 5.90 19.04 -10.37
CA GLN A 84 7.25 19.58 -10.16
C GLN A 84 8.15 19.40 -11.39
N THR A 85 8.04 18.28 -12.09
CA THR A 85 8.81 18.03 -13.33
C THR A 85 8.32 18.86 -14.51
N ARG A 86 7.06 19.33 -14.50
CA ARG A 86 6.48 20.21 -15.52
C ARG A 86 6.80 21.70 -15.31
N GLN A 87 7.12 22.13 -14.10
CA GLN A 87 7.53 23.51 -13.84
C GLN A 87 9.05 23.65 -14.05
N PRO A 88 9.53 24.39 -15.07
CA PRO A 88 10.95 24.68 -15.19
C PRO A 88 11.35 25.50 -13.96
N LYS A 89 12.43 25.07 -13.29
CA LYS A 89 13.05 25.77 -12.14
C LYS A 89 13.09 27.27 -12.45
N LYS A 90 12.24 28.06 -11.78
CA LYS A 90 12.42 29.52 -11.75
C LYS A 90 13.79 29.76 -11.13
N GLU A 91 14.72 30.25 -11.94
CA GLU A 91 16.05 30.67 -11.49
C GLU A 91 15.89 31.61 -10.28
N PRO A 92 16.73 31.49 -9.24
CA PRO A 92 16.73 32.46 -8.16
C PRO A 92 17.15 33.81 -8.75
N ALA A 93 16.21 34.75 -8.78
CA ALA A 93 16.46 36.11 -9.25
C ALA A 93 17.66 36.68 -8.48
N GLY A 94 18.70 36.98 -9.25
CA GLY A 94 20.01 37.36 -8.76
C GLY A 94 19.97 38.50 -7.74
N THR A 95 20.82 38.31 -6.74
CA THR A 95 21.38 39.28 -5.81
C THR A 95 21.51 40.67 -6.46
N LYS A 96 20.67 41.63 -6.04
CA LYS A 96 21.02 43.05 -6.23
C LYS A 96 22.08 43.38 -5.17
N LYS A 97 23.32 43.54 -5.65
CA LYS A 97 24.40 44.18 -4.90
C LYS A 97 24.00 45.61 -4.55
N GLU A 98 24.45 46.02 -3.35
CA GLU A 98 24.42 47.37 -2.77
C GLU A 98 24.84 48.48 -3.72
#